data_AF-A0AAP0G5I3-F1
#
_entry.id   AF-A0AAP0G5I3-F1
#
_cell.length_a   1.000
_cell.length_b   1.000
_cell.length_c   1.000
_cell.angle_alpha   90.00
_cell.angle_beta   90.00
_cell.angle_gamma   90.00
#
_symmetry.space_group_name_H-M   'P 1'
#
loop_
_entity.id
_entity.type
_entity.pdbx_description
1 polymer ?
#
loop_
_entity_poly.entity_id
_entity_poly.type
_entity_poly.pdbx_seq_one_letter_code
_entity_poly.pdbx_strand_id
1 'polypeptide(L)'
;MPPFFLFLHLILCLSTASLPSSSAAVVAAAKFDYLNVHDIVLSSARRNYHRLPPQRRAPAAGGGKNLTIELLHRELIAGNSYPTSYHRINDLVRRDGRRVAALHYRILDFGTDVFSGLDQGSGEYFVRAGVGTPPSEQYLVVDSGSDVVWVQCEPCTQCYAQSEPVFDPTRSGSFSSVACGSPLCSLLTSSSKYAGGCAAGRCHYQVTYGDGSSTRGALTLETLAFGDLSISEVAIGCGHRNRGLFVGAGGLLGLGWGPLSFVSQLGGMAGGAFSYCLPSRESPVGELVFGRSKAVAAGAVWIPLLRNPRAPGFYYVGLVGVGIGGERLEIVREEEFQLTSEGRGGTVVDTGTAVTRLPEAAYAALREGFVAEAGGLPRAAGVSIFDTCYALGGTGAFECRLWRSTSPAGRS
;
A
#
# COMPACT_ATOMS: atom_id res chain seq x y z
N MET A 1 -66.23 14.35 4.72
CA MET A 1 -66.80 15.23 5.79
C MET A 1 -66.60 14.55 7.14
N PRO A 2 -66.51 15.30 8.26
CA PRO A 2 -66.10 14.81 9.59
C PRO A 2 -67.33 14.34 10.42
N PRO A 3 -67.20 13.79 11.66
CA PRO A 3 -66.69 14.47 12.88
C PRO A 3 -65.54 13.66 13.57
N PHE A 4 -64.77 14.07 14.59
CA PHE A 4 -64.90 14.95 15.78
C PHE A 4 -65.79 14.32 16.87
N PHE A 5 -65.46 14.30 18.17
CA PHE A 5 -64.23 14.64 18.94
C PHE A 5 -64.15 13.64 20.16
N LEU A 6 -63.38 13.73 21.26
CA LEU A 6 -62.62 14.79 21.95
C LEU A 6 -61.37 14.15 22.65
N PHE A 7 -60.79 14.80 23.68
CA PHE A 7 -59.64 14.34 24.48
C PHE A 7 -60.01 13.51 25.72
N LEU A 8 -59.08 12.65 26.16
CA LEU A 8 -58.58 12.71 27.54
C LEU A 8 -57.07 12.41 27.56
N HIS A 9 -56.29 13.16 28.34
CA HIS A 9 -54.85 12.93 28.50
C HIS A 9 -54.56 11.82 29.53
N LEU A 10 -53.53 11.03 29.25
CA LEU A 10 -52.61 10.57 30.30
C LEU A 10 -51.18 10.63 29.77
N ILE A 11 -50.29 11.29 30.53
CA ILE A 11 -48.88 11.46 30.17
C ILE A 11 -48.07 10.35 30.82
N LEU A 12 -47.31 9.58 30.02
CA LEU A 12 -46.26 8.71 30.52
C LEU A 12 -44.95 9.03 29.78
N CYS A 13 -44.04 9.74 30.44
CA CYS A 13 -42.74 10.09 29.88
C CYS A 13 -41.80 8.86 29.91
N LEU A 14 -41.81 8.07 28.83
CA LEU A 14 -40.75 7.12 28.53
C LEU A 14 -39.81 7.73 27.49
N SER A 15 -38.71 8.30 27.97
CA SER A 15 -37.69 8.96 27.14
C SER A 15 -36.87 7.93 26.35
N THR A 16 -37.35 7.56 25.18
CA THR A 16 -36.56 6.81 24.19
C THR A 16 -35.46 7.73 23.66
N ALA A 17 -34.27 7.66 24.25
CA ALA A 17 -33.10 8.35 23.73
C ALA A 17 -32.74 7.76 22.36
N SER A 18 -33.04 8.50 21.29
CA SER A 18 -32.62 8.16 19.95
C SER A 18 -31.09 8.17 19.89
N LEU A 19 -30.48 7.01 19.65
CA LEU A 19 -29.07 6.90 19.34
C LEU A 19 -28.76 7.80 18.12
N PRO A 20 -27.79 8.72 18.21
CA PRO A 20 -27.34 9.45 17.03
C PRO A 20 -26.71 8.45 16.07
N SER A 21 -27.12 8.50 14.80
CA SER A 21 -26.47 7.76 13.72
C SER A 21 -24.98 8.10 13.69
N SER A 22 -24.12 7.07 13.70
CA SER A 22 -22.67 7.22 13.70
C SER A 22 -22.19 8.11 12.55
N SER A 23 -21.68 9.30 12.87
CA SER A 23 -21.00 10.14 11.88
C SER A 23 -19.75 9.42 11.39
N ALA A 24 -19.66 9.11 10.10
CA ALA A 24 -18.49 8.47 9.50
C ALA A 24 -17.21 9.27 9.81
N ALA A 25 -16.13 8.56 10.15
CA ALA A 25 -14.89 9.18 10.56
C ALA A 25 -14.11 9.66 9.33
N VAL A 26 -14.32 10.91 8.92
CA VAL A 26 -13.50 11.56 7.89
C VAL A 26 -12.17 12.00 8.51
N VAL A 27 -11.06 11.45 8.00
CA VAL A 27 -9.71 11.85 8.42
C VAL A 27 -9.03 12.64 7.31
N ALA A 28 -8.74 13.92 7.58
CA ALA A 28 -8.08 14.83 6.65
C ALA A 28 -6.56 14.58 6.56
N ALA A 29 -5.99 14.90 5.40
CA ALA A 29 -4.55 14.76 5.17
C ALA A 29 -3.73 15.75 6.01
N ALA A 30 -2.47 15.39 6.31
CA ALA A 30 -1.59 16.23 7.12
C ALA A 30 -1.17 17.50 6.35
N LYS A 31 -1.53 18.67 6.89
CA LYS A 31 -1.13 19.97 6.33
C LYS A 31 0.34 20.27 6.64
N PHE A 32 1.18 20.38 5.61
CA PHE A 32 2.62 20.60 5.75
C PHE A 32 2.96 22.10 5.84
N ASP A 33 3.17 22.60 7.06
CA ASP A 33 3.72 23.95 7.28
C ASP A 33 5.25 23.97 7.09
N TYR A 34 5.72 24.82 6.17
CA TYR A 34 7.14 24.99 5.89
C TYR A 34 7.77 26.01 6.85
N LEU A 35 8.49 25.52 7.87
CA LEU A 35 9.28 26.34 8.79
C LEU A 35 10.46 27.03 8.06
N ASN A 36 10.41 28.36 7.91
CA ASN A 36 11.56 29.13 7.43
C ASN A 36 12.68 29.16 8.49
N VAL A 37 13.66 28.27 8.30
CA VAL A 37 14.83 28.16 9.20
C VAL A 37 15.62 29.47 9.27
N HIS A 38 15.62 30.29 8.22
CA HIS A 38 16.45 31.50 8.15
C HIS A 38 16.03 32.56 9.18
N ASP A 39 14.74 32.76 9.40
CA ASP A 39 14.21 33.75 10.36
C ASP A 39 14.46 33.32 11.81
N ILE A 40 14.31 32.01 12.08
CA ILE A 40 14.56 31.40 13.39
C ILE A 40 16.04 31.57 13.76
N VAL A 41 16.96 31.29 12.84
CA VAL A 41 18.40 31.48 13.06
C VAL A 41 18.72 32.94 13.40
N LEU A 42 18.21 33.90 12.63
CA LEU A 42 18.41 35.34 12.89
C LEU A 42 17.91 35.79 14.28
N SER A 43 16.78 35.26 14.75
CA SER A 43 16.25 35.56 16.09
C SER A 43 17.14 35.04 17.24
N SER A 44 17.82 33.91 17.00
CA SER A 44 18.57 33.17 18.03
C SER A 44 19.97 33.73 18.30
N ALA A 45 20.56 34.45 17.35
CA ALA A 45 21.93 34.97 17.38
C ALA A 45 22.23 36.05 18.45
N ARG A 46 21.26 36.42 19.30
CA ARG A 46 21.37 37.51 20.30
C ARG A 46 21.47 37.07 21.78
N ARG A 47 21.76 35.78 22.08
CA ARG A 47 21.88 35.30 23.47
C ARG A 47 23.20 34.57 23.75
N ASN A 48 24.11 35.26 24.44
CA ASN A 48 25.30 34.64 25.03
C ASN A 48 24.90 33.77 26.24
N TYR A 49 25.10 32.46 26.14
CA TYR A 49 24.89 31.54 27.26
C TYR A 49 26.19 31.32 28.03
N HIS A 50 26.23 31.74 29.29
CA HIS A 50 27.34 31.45 30.19
C HIS A 50 27.38 29.94 30.55
N ARG A 51 28.57 29.33 30.55
CA ARG A 51 28.77 28.00 31.14
C ARG A 51 28.69 28.10 32.67
N LEU A 52 27.90 27.21 33.28
CA LEU A 52 28.00 26.94 34.72
C LEU A 52 29.28 26.11 35.01
N PRO A 53 29.96 26.36 36.14
CA PRO A 53 31.14 25.59 36.53
C PRO A 53 30.77 24.19 37.07
N PRO A 54 31.68 23.20 36.99
CA PRO A 54 31.44 21.86 37.51
C PRO A 54 31.41 21.84 39.04
N GLN A 55 30.32 21.37 39.64
CA GLN A 55 30.25 21.16 41.08
C GLN A 55 31.02 19.90 41.50
N ARG A 56 31.83 20.02 42.56
CA ARG A 56 32.46 18.87 43.24
C ARG A 56 31.41 18.17 44.13
N ARG A 57 31.38 16.83 44.11
CA ARG A 57 30.60 16.04 45.09
C ARG A 57 31.19 16.26 46.50
N ALA A 58 30.31 16.47 47.49
CA ALA A 58 30.63 16.25 48.90
C ALA A 58 30.27 14.80 49.29
N PRO A 59 31.01 14.15 50.21
CA PRO A 59 30.65 12.81 50.69
C PRO A 59 29.48 12.89 51.67
N ALA A 60 28.41 12.12 51.41
CA ALA A 60 27.33 11.94 52.37
C ALA A 60 27.69 10.82 53.37
N ALA A 61 27.53 11.09 54.65
CA ALA A 61 27.66 10.11 55.73
C ALA A 61 26.28 9.70 56.27
N GLY A 62 26.18 8.51 56.86
CA GLY A 62 24.97 8.01 57.52
C GLY A 62 24.39 6.75 56.85
N GLY A 63 24.07 5.75 57.66
CA GLY A 63 23.56 4.46 57.18
C GLY A 63 22.06 4.47 56.90
N GLY A 64 21.69 4.16 55.66
CA GLY A 64 20.31 3.87 55.25
C GLY A 64 20.29 3.35 53.82
N LYS A 65 19.69 2.18 53.57
CA LYS A 65 19.64 1.57 52.22
C LYS A 65 18.54 2.19 51.35
N ASN A 66 18.62 3.50 51.13
CA ASN A 66 17.82 4.16 50.09
C ASN A 66 18.32 3.70 48.72
N LEU A 67 17.44 3.14 47.89
CA LEU A 67 17.79 2.63 46.57
C LEU A 67 17.94 3.79 45.57
N THR A 68 19.12 4.40 45.50
CA THR A 68 19.45 5.45 44.53
C THR A 68 19.73 4.88 43.15
N ILE A 69 18.79 5.06 42.22
CA ILE A 69 18.98 4.75 40.79
C ILE A 69 19.74 5.91 40.13
N GLU A 70 20.93 5.64 39.59
CA GLU A 70 21.73 6.67 38.88
C GLU A 70 21.18 6.89 37.47
N LEU A 71 20.49 8.02 37.27
CA LEU A 71 19.90 8.44 35.99
C LEU A 71 20.98 8.93 35.02
N LEU A 72 21.66 8.00 34.36
CA LEU A 72 22.64 8.29 33.31
C LEU A 72 21.94 8.81 32.04
N HIS A 73 22.35 10.01 31.57
CA HIS A 73 21.87 10.53 30.30
C HIS A 73 22.35 9.64 29.14
N ARG A 74 21.45 9.26 28.20
CA ARG A 74 21.71 8.28 27.13
C ARG A 74 23.00 8.50 26.34
N GLU A 75 23.45 9.75 26.19
CA GLU A 75 24.68 10.09 25.48
C GLU A 75 25.95 9.56 26.18
N LEU A 76 25.92 9.36 27.50
CA LEU A 76 26.97 8.70 28.27
C LEU A 76 27.01 7.18 28.03
N ILE A 77 25.88 6.61 27.59
CA ILE A 77 25.70 5.17 27.35
C ILE A 77 26.00 4.80 25.88
N ALA A 78 25.66 5.70 24.94
CA ALA A 78 25.66 5.41 23.51
C ALA A 78 27.03 5.48 22.82
N GLY A 79 28.11 5.91 23.50
CA GLY A 79 29.45 6.03 22.92
C GLY A 79 29.64 7.10 21.83
N ASN A 80 28.57 7.79 21.43
CA ASN A 80 28.59 8.77 20.32
C ASN A 80 29.44 10.01 20.64
N SER A 81 30.60 10.11 20.00
CA SER A 81 31.35 11.38 19.89
C SER A 81 30.71 12.26 18.81
N TYR A 82 30.21 13.43 19.19
CA TYR A 82 29.67 14.42 18.25
C TYR A 82 30.73 15.51 17.96
N PRO A 83 31.08 15.80 16.69
CA PRO A 83 32.12 16.78 16.36
C PRO A 83 31.85 18.20 16.88
N THR A 84 30.57 18.57 17.03
CA THR A 84 30.15 19.88 17.55
C THR A 84 28.85 19.77 18.35
N SER A 85 28.58 20.76 19.21
CA SER A 85 27.30 20.91 19.90
C SER A 85 26.12 21.06 18.92
N TYR A 86 26.36 21.58 17.72
CA TYR A 86 25.34 21.73 16.67
C TYR A 86 24.86 20.36 16.16
N HIS A 87 25.76 19.43 15.86
CA HIS A 87 25.38 18.06 15.44
C HIS A 87 24.62 17.31 16.54
N ARG A 88 25.02 17.49 17.81
CA ARG A 88 24.34 16.93 18.99
C ARG A 88 22.90 17.43 19.11
N ILE A 89 22.69 18.75 19.01
CA ILE A 89 21.35 19.37 19.07
C ILE A 89 20.50 18.91 17.87
N ASN A 90 21.05 18.88 16.66
CA ASN A 90 20.33 18.41 15.48
C ASN A 90 19.91 16.94 15.58
N ASP A 91 20.72 16.04 16.16
CA ASP A 91 20.28 14.66 16.39
C ASP A 91 19.16 14.57 17.44
N LEU A 92 19.25 15.33 18.54
CA LEU A 92 18.21 15.39 19.55
C LEU A 92 16.88 15.92 18.98
N VAL A 93 16.90 17.01 18.21
CA VAL A 93 15.73 17.57 17.53
C VAL A 93 15.17 16.60 16.50
N ARG A 94 16.02 15.96 15.68
CA ARG A 94 15.62 14.92 14.73
C ARG A 94 14.97 13.71 15.41
N ARG A 95 15.49 13.29 16.56
CA ARG A 95 14.94 12.18 17.35
C ARG A 95 13.62 12.56 18.01
N ASP A 96 13.50 13.78 18.54
CA ASP A 96 12.25 14.22 19.14
C ASP A 96 11.17 14.49 18.10
N GLY A 97 11.51 15.03 16.93
CA GLY A 97 10.58 15.11 15.78
C GLY A 97 10.02 13.73 15.38
N ARG A 98 10.86 12.68 15.35
CA ARG A 98 10.40 11.29 15.15
C ARG A 98 9.48 10.81 16.28
N ARG A 99 9.76 11.19 17.53
CA ARG A 99 8.93 10.83 18.70
C ARG A 99 7.58 11.56 18.70
N VAL A 100 7.57 12.85 18.39
CA VAL A 100 6.36 13.68 18.28
C VAL A 100 5.49 13.21 17.11
N ALA A 101 6.09 12.87 15.96
CA ALA A 101 5.36 12.23 14.86
C ALA A 101 4.69 10.91 15.31
N ALA A 102 5.44 10.02 15.97
CA ALA A 102 4.91 8.76 16.51
C ALA A 102 3.90 8.93 17.66
N LEU A 103 3.75 10.13 18.23
CA LEU A 103 2.73 10.47 19.23
C LEU A 103 1.53 11.22 18.62
N HIS A 104 1.70 11.88 17.46
CA HIS A 104 0.60 12.51 16.71
C HIS A 104 -0.17 11.49 15.89
N TYR A 105 0.52 10.53 15.25
CA TYR A 105 -0.12 9.40 14.62
C TYR A 105 -0.66 8.44 15.69
N ARG A 106 -1.93 8.63 16.08
CA ARG A 106 -2.75 7.50 16.49
C ARG A 106 -2.73 6.52 15.32
N ILE A 107 -2.04 5.39 15.48
CA ILE A 107 -1.97 4.38 14.42
C ILE A 107 -3.37 3.82 14.22
N LEU A 108 -3.97 4.13 13.08
CA LEU A 108 -5.25 3.60 12.65
C LEU A 108 -4.99 2.28 11.94
N ASP A 109 -5.20 1.19 12.66
CA ASP A 109 -5.36 -0.14 12.08
C ASP A 109 -6.80 -0.24 11.51
N PHE A 110 -6.94 -0.35 10.19
CA PHE A 110 -8.21 -0.49 9.48
C PHE A 110 -8.07 -1.48 8.31
N GLY A 111 -9.17 -1.98 7.76
CA GLY A 111 -9.10 -2.94 6.66
C GLY A 111 -10.41 -3.08 5.88
N THR A 112 -10.39 -3.97 4.90
CA THR A 112 -11.53 -4.33 4.05
C THR A 112 -11.39 -5.78 3.59
N ASP A 113 -12.51 -6.40 3.23
CA ASP A 113 -12.56 -7.77 2.74
C ASP A 113 -11.95 -7.89 1.34
N VAL A 114 -11.21 -8.97 1.11
CA VAL A 114 -10.60 -9.32 -0.20
C VAL A 114 -11.37 -10.47 -0.83
N PHE A 115 -11.78 -10.29 -2.08
CA PHE A 115 -12.54 -11.25 -2.87
C PHE A 115 -11.72 -11.73 -4.07
N SER A 116 -12.01 -12.93 -4.58
CA SER A 116 -11.45 -13.38 -5.85
C SER A 116 -12.28 -12.85 -7.01
N GLY A 117 -11.64 -12.25 -8.03
CA GLY A 117 -12.30 -11.73 -9.22
C GLY A 117 -12.80 -12.80 -10.20
N LEU A 118 -12.65 -14.09 -9.88
CA LEU A 118 -12.97 -15.21 -10.78
C LEU A 118 -14.44 -15.24 -11.21
N ASP A 119 -15.36 -14.93 -10.29
CA ASP A 119 -16.80 -14.84 -10.59
C ASP A 119 -17.16 -13.62 -11.48
N GLN A 120 -16.23 -12.68 -11.65
CA GLN A 120 -16.32 -11.55 -12.59
C GLN A 120 -15.45 -11.77 -13.86
N GLY A 121 -14.77 -12.92 -13.96
CA GLY A 121 -13.90 -13.27 -15.09
C GLY A 121 -12.46 -12.73 -15.01
N SER A 122 -12.03 -12.17 -13.88
CA SER A 122 -10.63 -11.78 -13.65
C SER A 122 -9.86 -12.86 -12.88
N GLY A 123 -8.55 -12.96 -13.11
CA GLY A 123 -7.62 -13.76 -12.29
C GLY A 123 -7.06 -13.02 -11.07
N GLU A 124 -7.47 -11.77 -10.86
CA GLU A 124 -6.96 -10.88 -9.81
C GLU A 124 -7.80 -10.96 -8.52
N TYR A 125 -7.32 -10.29 -7.47
CA TYR A 125 -8.04 -10.13 -6.22
C TYR A 125 -8.57 -8.71 -6.10
N PHE A 126 -9.83 -8.57 -5.68
CA PHE A 126 -10.52 -7.29 -5.56
C PHE A 126 -10.79 -6.94 -4.10
N VAL A 127 -10.75 -5.64 -3.79
CA VAL A 127 -11.42 -5.08 -2.61
C VAL A 127 -12.60 -4.22 -3.04
N ARG A 128 -13.59 -4.07 -2.16
CA ARG A 128 -14.67 -3.09 -2.34
C ARG A 128 -14.30 -1.80 -1.61
N ALA A 129 -14.46 -0.67 -2.29
CA ALA A 129 -14.21 0.67 -1.75
C ALA A 129 -15.21 1.67 -2.33
N GLY A 130 -15.73 2.56 -1.49
CA GLY A 130 -16.57 3.67 -1.91
C GLY A 130 -15.73 4.84 -2.40
N VAL A 131 -16.11 5.47 -3.51
CA VAL A 131 -15.39 6.60 -4.11
C VAL A 131 -16.31 7.83 -4.15
N GLY A 132 -15.83 8.97 -3.66
CA GLY A 132 -16.57 10.22 -3.66
C GLY A 132 -17.49 10.46 -2.46
N THR A 133 -18.26 11.53 -2.52
CA THR A 133 -19.23 11.90 -1.47
C THR A 133 -20.56 12.36 -2.08
N PRO A 134 -21.67 11.60 -1.94
CA PRO A 134 -21.77 10.31 -1.24
C PRO A 134 -20.93 9.21 -1.93
N PRO A 135 -20.50 8.16 -1.20
CA PRO A 135 -19.69 7.10 -1.78
C PRO A 135 -20.41 6.35 -2.91
N SER A 136 -19.74 6.24 -4.04
CA SER A 136 -20.09 5.35 -5.15
C SER A 136 -19.20 4.11 -5.05
N GLU A 137 -19.79 2.96 -4.75
CA GLU A 137 -19.07 1.70 -4.61
C GLU A 137 -18.33 1.30 -5.90
N GLN A 138 -17.09 0.83 -5.77
CA GLN A 138 -16.27 0.29 -6.85
C GLN A 138 -15.51 -0.96 -6.36
N TYR A 139 -15.33 -1.94 -7.26
CA TYR A 139 -14.32 -2.98 -7.08
C TYR A 139 -12.96 -2.47 -7.55
N LEU A 140 -11.93 -2.58 -6.71
CA LEU A 140 -10.56 -2.18 -7.03
C LEU A 140 -9.63 -3.40 -6.98
N VAL A 141 -8.82 -3.59 -8.02
CA VAL A 141 -7.72 -4.58 -8.03
C VAL A 141 -6.73 -4.28 -6.92
N VAL A 142 -6.33 -5.28 -6.14
CA VAL A 142 -5.28 -5.17 -5.11
C VAL A 142 -3.91 -5.32 -5.76
N ASP A 143 -3.16 -4.22 -5.95
CA ASP A 143 -1.92 -4.22 -6.73
C ASP A 143 -0.73 -3.63 -5.95
N SER A 144 0.14 -4.48 -5.39
CA SER A 144 1.43 -4.08 -4.82
C SER A 144 2.55 -3.84 -5.85
N GLY A 145 2.26 -4.05 -7.14
CA GLY A 145 3.12 -3.79 -8.28
C GLY A 145 3.04 -2.37 -8.85
N SER A 146 2.02 -1.56 -8.53
CA SER A 146 1.95 -0.15 -8.94
C SER A 146 1.55 0.84 -7.85
N ASP A 147 1.91 2.12 -8.03
CA ASP A 147 1.65 3.16 -7.04
C ASP A 147 0.30 3.85 -7.30
N VAL A 148 -0.10 4.09 -8.55
CA VAL A 148 -1.26 4.95 -8.82
C VAL A 148 -2.56 4.21 -8.53
N VAL A 149 -3.29 4.66 -7.51
CA VAL A 149 -4.72 4.35 -7.33
C VAL A 149 -5.50 5.00 -8.47
N TRP A 150 -6.41 4.28 -9.14
CA TRP A 150 -7.25 4.86 -10.20
C TRP A 150 -8.60 4.15 -10.33
N VAL A 151 -9.57 4.84 -10.95
CA VAL A 151 -10.89 4.31 -11.33
C VAL A 151 -11.27 4.75 -12.74
N GLN A 152 -12.18 4.03 -13.39
CA GLN A 152 -12.79 4.52 -14.63
C GLN A 152 -13.73 5.69 -14.32
N CYS A 153 -13.60 6.79 -15.06
CA CYS A 153 -14.35 8.03 -14.83
C CYS A 153 -15.17 8.47 -16.04
N GLU A 154 -16.39 8.95 -15.79
CA GLU A 154 -17.16 9.69 -16.78
C GLU A 154 -16.52 11.07 -17.09
N PRO A 155 -16.60 11.56 -18.34
CA PRO A 155 -17.04 10.84 -19.53
C PRO A 155 -15.96 9.86 -20.00
N CYS A 156 -16.26 8.55 -20.05
CA CYS A 156 -15.28 7.59 -20.51
C CYS A 156 -15.31 7.46 -22.04
N THR A 157 -14.26 7.97 -22.69
CA THR A 157 -14.10 7.91 -24.15
C THR A 157 -13.62 6.54 -24.64
N GLN A 158 -13.07 5.71 -23.76
CA GLN A 158 -12.68 4.33 -24.02
C GLN A 158 -12.55 3.56 -22.69
N CYS A 159 -13.49 2.69 -22.38
CA CYS A 159 -13.49 1.85 -21.18
C CYS A 159 -13.70 0.37 -21.53
N TYR A 160 -13.34 -0.51 -20.61
CA TYR A 160 -13.79 -1.90 -20.58
C TYR A 160 -15.01 -2.03 -19.65
N ALA A 161 -15.73 -3.16 -19.70
CA ALA A 161 -16.90 -3.40 -18.85
C ALA A 161 -16.49 -3.73 -17.40
N GLN A 162 -17.11 -3.04 -16.45
CA GLN A 162 -16.94 -3.19 -15.00
C GLN A 162 -18.27 -3.57 -14.34
N SER A 163 -18.23 -4.10 -13.12
CA SER A 163 -19.42 -4.63 -12.43
C SER A 163 -20.33 -3.53 -11.87
N GLU A 164 -19.73 -2.50 -11.27
CA GLU A 164 -20.42 -1.33 -10.74
C GLU A 164 -20.53 -0.23 -11.82
N PRO A 165 -21.41 0.78 -11.69
CA PRO A 165 -21.42 1.93 -12.61
C PRO A 165 -20.08 2.66 -12.66
N VAL A 166 -19.71 3.19 -13.84
CA VAL A 166 -18.52 4.05 -14.00
C VAL A 166 -18.66 5.29 -13.10
N PHE A 167 -17.57 5.71 -12.44
CA PHE A 167 -17.62 6.81 -11.49
C PHE A 167 -17.88 8.15 -12.19
N ASP A 168 -18.94 8.86 -11.80
CA ASP A 168 -19.22 10.23 -12.27
C ASP A 168 -18.67 11.26 -11.27
N PRO A 169 -17.51 11.88 -11.56
CA PRO A 169 -16.91 12.88 -10.66
C PRO A 169 -17.77 14.13 -10.49
N THR A 170 -18.73 14.42 -11.39
CA THR A 170 -19.58 15.61 -11.29
C THR A 170 -20.65 15.49 -10.20
N ARG A 171 -20.89 14.27 -9.70
CA ARG A 171 -21.86 13.97 -8.63
C ARG A 171 -21.23 13.85 -7.25
N SER A 172 -19.91 13.97 -7.13
CA SER A 172 -19.18 13.91 -5.87
C SER A 172 -18.90 15.30 -5.30
N GLY A 173 -19.32 15.53 -4.05
CA GLY A 173 -19.02 16.75 -3.30
C GLY A 173 -17.60 16.86 -2.75
N SER A 174 -16.78 15.80 -2.87
CA SER A 174 -15.36 15.80 -2.46
C SER A 174 -14.37 15.79 -3.63
N PHE A 175 -14.86 15.79 -4.87
CA PHE A 175 -14.04 15.89 -6.07
C PHE A 175 -13.23 17.19 -6.14
N SER A 176 -11.93 17.09 -6.40
CA SER A 176 -11.07 18.25 -6.65
C SER A 176 -9.99 17.96 -7.69
N SER A 177 -9.68 18.94 -8.55
CA SER A 177 -8.71 18.78 -9.64
C SER A 177 -7.27 19.06 -9.18
N VAL A 178 -6.30 18.18 -9.47
CA VAL A 178 -4.89 18.49 -9.18
C VAL A 178 -4.36 19.52 -10.19
N ALA A 179 -4.01 20.70 -9.69
CA ALA A 179 -3.40 21.77 -10.47
C ALA A 179 -1.95 21.40 -10.90
N CYS A 180 -1.52 21.88 -12.06
CA CYS A 180 -0.20 21.58 -12.62
C CYS A 180 0.99 21.91 -11.70
N GLY A 181 0.88 22.96 -10.87
CA GLY A 181 1.92 23.35 -9.92
C GLY A 181 1.93 22.55 -8.60
N SER A 182 1.02 21.59 -8.44
CA SER A 182 0.97 20.75 -7.23
C SER A 182 2.16 19.79 -7.18
N PRO A 183 2.80 19.58 -6.00
CA PRO A 183 3.83 18.56 -5.82
C PRO A 183 3.40 17.17 -6.30
N LEU A 184 2.10 16.83 -6.16
CA LEU A 184 1.53 15.57 -6.66
C LEU A 184 1.66 15.42 -8.18
N CYS A 185 1.54 16.51 -8.94
CA CYS A 185 1.68 16.45 -10.39
C CYS A 185 3.13 16.22 -10.81
N SER A 186 4.09 16.79 -10.08
CA SER A 186 5.54 16.59 -10.30
C SER A 186 6.00 15.14 -10.10
N LEU A 187 5.27 14.33 -9.33
CA LEU A 187 5.53 12.89 -9.17
C LEU A 187 5.28 12.12 -10.48
N LEU A 188 4.34 12.58 -11.32
CA LEU A 188 4.04 11.97 -12.62
C LEU A 188 5.02 12.36 -13.73
N THR A 189 5.85 13.39 -13.52
CA THR A 189 6.91 13.82 -14.45
C THR A 189 8.31 13.35 -14.07
N SER A 190 8.50 12.91 -12.81
CA SER A 190 9.82 12.53 -12.26
C SER A 190 10.10 11.02 -12.28
N SER A 191 9.16 10.20 -12.75
CA SER A 191 9.27 8.75 -12.86
C SER A 191 9.05 8.28 -14.29
N SER A 192 9.99 7.50 -14.83
CA SER A 192 9.87 6.88 -16.15
C SER A 192 8.75 5.84 -16.26
N LYS A 193 8.12 5.44 -15.14
CA LYS A 193 6.92 4.58 -15.09
C LYS A 193 5.64 5.34 -15.49
N TYR A 194 5.65 6.67 -15.48
CA TYR A 194 4.47 7.50 -15.73
C TYR A 194 4.66 8.43 -16.93
N ALA A 195 3.73 8.38 -17.88
CA ALA A 195 3.69 9.28 -19.04
C ALA A 195 2.72 10.46 -18.78
N GLY A 196 2.81 11.04 -17.59
CA GLY A 196 1.89 12.07 -17.08
C GLY A 196 2.54 13.44 -16.90
N GLY A 197 1.85 14.33 -16.19
CA GLY A 197 2.26 15.70 -15.91
C GLY A 197 1.25 16.75 -16.38
N CYS A 198 1.69 18.01 -16.46
CA CYS A 198 0.84 19.11 -16.89
C CYS A 198 0.59 19.09 -18.41
N ALA A 199 -0.68 19.13 -18.82
CA ALA A 199 -1.06 19.45 -20.20
C ALA A 199 -2.39 20.24 -20.22
N ALA A 200 -2.46 21.29 -21.04
CA ALA A 200 -3.62 22.19 -21.14
C ALA A 200 -4.13 22.70 -19.77
N GLY A 201 -3.21 23.02 -18.85
CA GLY A 201 -3.53 23.55 -17.51
C GLY A 201 -4.05 22.54 -16.48
N ARG A 202 -4.16 21.25 -16.85
CA ARG A 202 -4.60 20.17 -15.96
C ARG A 202 -3.46 19.18 -15.71
N CYS A 203 -3.45 18.52 -14.56
CA CYS A 203 -2.58 17.37 -14.33
C CYS A 203 -3.19 16.10 -14.95
N HIS A 204 -2.42 15.39 -15.79
CA HIS A 204 -2.81 14.12 -16.39
C HIS A 204 -1.91 13.01 -15.88
N TYR A 205 -2.47 11.81 -15.72
CA TYR A 205 -1.72 10.59 -15.45
C TYR A 205 -1.87 9.63 -16.63
N GLN A 206 -0.85 8.79 -16.83
CA GLN A 206 -0.91 7.63 -17.70
C GLN A 206 -0.03 6.53 -17.10
N VAL A 207 -0.59 5.34 -16.96
CA VAL A 207 0.10 4.13 -16.52
C VAL A 207 0.01 3.08 -17.64
N THR A 208 1.09 2.32 -17.83
CA THR A 208 1.14 1.15 -18.69
C THR A 208 1.68 -0.02 -17.85
N TYR A 209 1.01 -1.17 -17.94
CA TYR A 209 1.29 -2.37 -17.15
C TYR A 209 2.07 -3.40 -17.97
N GLY A 210 2.69 -4.38 -17.29
CA GLY A 210 3.61 -5.35 -17.91
C GLY A 210 2.93 -6.37 -18.85
N ASP A 211 1.62 -6.50 -18.77
CA ASP A 211 0.75 -7.29 -19.66
C ASP A 211 0.31 -6.51 -20.92
N GLY A 212 0.60 -5.20 -20.99
CA GLY A 212 0.13 -4.30 -22.03
C GLY A 212 -1.16 -3.54 -21.69
N SER A 213 -1.74 -3.76 -20.51
CA SER A 213 -2.87 -2.96 -20.01
C SER A 213 -2.44 -1.51 -19.77
N SER A 214 -3.39 -0.57 -19.85
CA SER A 214 -3.12 0.87 -19.71
C SER A 214 -4.33 1.66 -19.24
N THR A 215 -4.06 2.75 -18.52
CA THR A 215 -5.06 3.71 -18.04
C THR A 215 -4.54 5.14 -18.24
N ARG A 216 -5.43 6.07 -18.56
CA ARG A 216 -5.11 7.50 -18.76
C ARG A 216 -6.30 8.40 -18.46
N GLY A 217 -6.01 9.51 -17.80
CA GLY A 217 -6.98 10.59 -17.58
C GLY A 217 -6.40 11.71 -16.72
N ALA A 218 -7.25 12.37 -15.93
CA ALA A 218 -6.82 13.43 -15.01
C ALA A 218 -6.31 12.85 -13.68
N LEU A 219 -5.33 13.50 -13.05
CA LEU A 219 -5.05 13.25 -11.62
C LEU A 219 -5.96 14.17 -10.80
N THR A 220 -6.70 13.60 -9.86
CA THR A 220 -7.72 14.29 -9.05
C THR A 220 -7.60 13.89 -7.60
N LEU A 221 -8.04 14.74 -6.68
CA LEU A 221 -8.21 14.38 -5.27
C LEU A 221 -9.67 13.94 -5.06
N GLU A 222 -9.85 12.90 -4.25
CA GLU A 222 -11.16 12.38 -3.86
C GLU A 222 -11.17 11.82 -2.43
N THR A 223 -12.37 11.48 -1.95
CA THR A 223 -12.56 10.65 -0.75
C THR A 223 -12.63 9.17 -1.14
N LEU A 224 -11.91 8.31 -0.42
CA LEU A 224 -12.07 6.85 -0.45
C LEU A 224 -12.63 6.35 0.88
N ALA A 225 -13.68 5.54 0.81
CA ALA A 225 -14.36 4.93 1.96
C ALA A 225 -14.09 3.42 2.03
N PHE A 226 -13.76 2.95 3.23
CA PHE A 226 -13.52 1.54 3.56
C PHE A 226 -14.35 1.20 4.80
N GLY A 227 -15.58 0.71 4.58
CA GLY A 227 -16.59 0.63 5.64
C GLY A 227 -16.91 2.02 6.21
N ASP A 228 -16.96 2.13 7.54
CA ASP A 228 -17.26 3.39 8.25
C ASP A 228 -16.13 4.44 8.24
N LEU A 229 -14.94 4.09 7.72
CA LEU A 229 -13.77 4.97 7.65
C LEU A 229 -13.69 5.67 6.29
N SER A 230 -13.50 7.00 6.29
CA SER A 230 -13.32 7.80 5.07
C SER A 230 -11.98 8.54 5.10
N ILE A 231 -11.15 8.32 4.09
CA ILE A 231 -9.88 9.01 3.86
C ILE A 231 -10.11 10.05 2.77
N SER A 232 -10.05 11.34 3.12
CA SER A 232 -10.23 12.44 2.16
C SER A 232 -8.91 12.89 1.54
N GLU A 233 -8.99 13.61 0.41
CA GLU A 233 -7.84 14.17 -0.32
C GLU A 233 -6.85 13.12 -0.88
N VAL A 234 -7.34 11.90 -1.16
CA VAL A 234 -6.55 10.86 -1.84
C VAL A 234 -6.41 11.24 -3.31
N ALA A 235 -5.16 11.37 -3.78
CA ALA A 235 -4.85 11.53 -5.19
C ALA A 235 -5.10 10.22 -5.95
N ILE A 236 -6.11 10.21 -6.80
CA ILE A 236 -6.49 9.11 -7.68
C ILE A 236 -6.38 9.51 -9.15
N GLY A 237 -6.12 8.52 -9.99
CA GLY A 237 -6.29 8.63 -11.43
C GLY A 237 -7.76 8.51 -11.82
N CYS A 238 -8.33 9.58 -12.39
CA CYS A 238 -9.69 9.58 -12.94
C CYS A 238 -9.63 9.21 -14.43
N GLY A 239 -9.78 7.92 -14.73
CA GLY A 239 -9.43 7.29 -16.01
C GLY A 239 -10.53 7.35 -17.06
N HIS A 240 -10.35 8.20 -18.08
CA HIS A 240 -11.29 8.35 -19.20
C HIS A 240 -10.91 7.50 -20.43
N ARG A 241 -9.75 6.82 -20.38
CA ARG A 241 -9.20 5.97 -21.44
C ARG A 241 -8.43 4.79 -20.85
N ASN A 242 -9.12 3.67 -20.69
CA ASN A 242 -8.63 2.46 -20.03
C ASN A 242 -8.78 1.26 -20.98
N ARG A 243 -7.79 0.38 -20.99
CA ARG A 243 -7.72 -0.85 -21.79
C ARG A 243 -6.97 -1.90 -20.99
N GLY A 244 -7.46 -3.13 -20.92
CA GLY A 244 -6.71 -4.17 -20.21
C GLY A 244 -7.50 -5.39 -19.82
N LEU A 245 -6.91 -6.16 -18.90
CA LEU A 245 -7.44 -7.41 -18.36
C LEU A 245 -8.22 -7.25 -17.05
N PHE A 246 -8.47 -6.01 -16.62
CA PHE A 246 -9.17 -5.60 -15.38
C PHE A 246 -10.69 -5.92 -15.36
N VAL A 247 -11.13 -7.01 -15.99
CA VAL A 247 -12.56 -7.30 -16.23
C VAL A 247 -13.33 -7.33 -14.92
N GLY A 248 -14.45 -6.59 -14.85
CA GLY A 248 -15.31 -6.52 -13.68
C GLY A 248 -14.87 -5.52 -12.60
N ALA A 249 -13.59 -5.16 -12.51
CA ALA A 249 -13.12 -4.11 -11.61
C ALA A 249 -13.49 -2.70 -12.13
N GLY A 250 -13.83 -1.78 -11.25
CA GLY A 250 -13.99 -0.36 -11.60
C GLY A 250 -12.66 0.42 -11.60
N GLY A 251 -11.58 -0.21 -11.14
CA GLY A 251 -10.28 0.43 -10.99
C GLY A 251 -9.27 -0.45 -10.27
N LEU A 252 -8.26 0.18 -9.69
CA LEU A 252 -7.11 -0.46 -9.07
C LEU A 252 -6.62 0.35 -7.86
N LEU A 253 -6.35 -0.34 -6.77
CA LEU A 253 -5.80 0.20 -5.53
C LEU A 253 -4.28 -0.02 -5.52
N GLY A 254 -3.53 1.00 -5.93
CA GLY A 254 -2.07 0.98 -5.95
C GLY A 254 -1.47 0.94 -4.55
N LEU A 255 -0.88 -0.21 -4.19
CA LEU A 255 -0.24 -0.48 -2.90
C LEU A 255 1.29 -0.44 -2.95
N GLY A 256 1.88 -0.09 -4.10
CA GLY A 256 3.33 -0.04 -4.34
C GLY A 256 4.15 0.83 -3.36
N TRP A 257 5.48 0.72 -3.43
CA TRP A 257 6.40 1.40 -2.51
C TRP A 257 6.85 2.80 -2.97
N GLY A 258 6.17 3.37 -3.97
CA GLY A 258 6.35 4.74 -4.46
C GLY A 258 5.34 5.75 -3.88
N PRO A 259 5.57 7.06 -4.07
CA PRO A 259 4.90 8.12 -3.30
C PRO A 259 3.43 8.35 -3.65
N LEU A 260 2.93 7.79 -4.76
CA LEU A 260 1.52 7.88 -5.16
C LEU A 260 0.67 6.71 -4.64
N SER A 261 1.26 5.70 -3.98
CA SER A 261 0.51 4.58 -3.42
C SER A 261 -0.39 4.98 -2.27
N PHE A 262 -1.51 4.29 -2.11
CA PHE A 262 -2.44 4.52 -1.01
C PHE A 262 -1.72 4.43 0.35
N VAL A 263 -0.82 3.45 0.49
CA VAL A 263 0.06 3.26 1.67
C VAL A 263 0.93 4.49 1.97
N SER A 264 1.46 5.15 0.94
CA SER A 264 2.22 6.41 1.09
C SER A 264 1.30 7.61 1.37
N GLN A 265 0.16 7.68 0.68
CA GLN A 265 -0.80 8.79 0.79
C GLN A 265 -1.50 8.86 2.15
N LEU A 266 -1.63 7.74 2.86
CA LEU A 266 -2.04 7.69 4.27
C LEU A 266 -1.10 8.46 5.22
N GLY A 267 0.02 9.03 4.76
CA GLY A 267 0.82 10.01 5.50
C GLY A 267 1.52 9.50 6.77
N GLY A 268 1.44 8.19 7.05
CA GLY A 268 1.87 7.59 8.31
C GLY A 268 0.73 7.27 9.30
N MET A 269 -0.53 7.60 9.00
CA MET A 269 -1.70 7.27 9.82
C MET A 269 -1.82 5.76 10.11
N ALA A 270 -1.57 4.91 9.11
CA ALA A 270 -1.50 3.46 9.25
C ALA A 270 -0.08 2.94 9.58
N GLY A 271 0.81 3.80 10.08
CA GLY A 271 2.21 3.46 10.35
C GLY A 271 3.06 3.14 9.10
N GLY A 272 2.54 3.35 7.89
CA GLY A 272 3.24 3.04 6.64
C GLY A 272 3.49 1.55 6.41
N ALA A 273 2.55 0.71 6.82
CA ALA A 273 2.57 -0.74 6.61
C ALA A 273 1.16 -1.25 6.28
N PHE A 274 1.10 -2.40 5.62
CA PHE A 274 -0.11 -3.15 5.33
C PHE A 274 0.19 -4.65 5.31
N SER A 275 -0.85 -5.47 5.41
CA SER A 275 -0.80 -6.93 5.29
C SER A 275 -2.05 -7.42 4.56
N TYR A 276 -1.93 -8.50 3.80
CA TYR A 276 -3.05 -9.14 3.15
C TYR A 276 -3.05 -10.65 3.40
N CYS A 277 -4.24 -11.23 3.53
CA CYS A 277 -4.50 -12.65 3.39
C CYS A 277 -5.45 -12.81 2.19
N LEU A 278 -5.00 -13.45 1.12
CA LEU A 278 -5.80 -13.61 -0.11
C LEU A 278 -6.76 -14.80 0.04
N PRO A 279 -8.00 -14.71 -0.46
CA PRO A 279 -8.95 -15.82 -0.38
C PRO A 279 -8.47 -17.07 -1.14
N SER A 280 -8.81 -18.23 -0.59
CA SER A 280 -8.55 -19.55 -1.17
C SER A 280 -9.86 -20.29 -1.48
N ARG A 281 -9.80 -21.54 -1.93
CA ARG A 281 -11.00 -22.38 -2.13
C ARG A 281 -11.67 -22.75 -0.81
N GLU A 282 -10.90 -22.75 0.28
CA GLU A 282 -11.28 -23.12 1.64
C GLU A 282 -11.71 -21.89 2.46
N SER A 283 -11.13 -20.72 2.17
CA SER A 283 -11.53 -19.42 2.74
C SER A 283 -11.88 -18.44 1.61
N PRO A 284 -13.16 -18.39 1.16
CA PRO A 284 -13.56 -17.61 -0.03
C PRO A 284 -13.51 -16.08 0.17
N VAL A 285 -13.28 -15.62 1.39
CA VAL A 285 -13.02 -14.22 1.74
C VAL A 285 -11.65 -14.13 2.42
N GLY A 286 -10.89 -13.10 2.08
CA GLY A 286 -9.63 -12.69 2.70
C GLY A 286 -9.72 -11.32 3.37
N GLU A 287 -8.61 -10.82 3.93
CA GLU A 287 -8.54 -9.51 4.62
C GLU A 287 -7.37 -8.69 4.06
N LEU A 288 -7.58 -7.40 3.78
CA LEU A 288 -6.53 -6.42 3.53
C LEU A 288 -6.54 -5.41 4.69
N VAL A 289 -5.44 -5.31 5.42
CA VAL A 289 -5.30 -4.45 6.61
C VAL A 289 -4.19 -3.42 6.39
N PHE A 290 -4.52 -2.16 6.60
CA PHE A 290 -3.58 -1.05 6.75
C PHE A 290 -3.32 -0.81 8.23
N GLY A 291 -2.06 -0.84 8.66
CA GLY A 291 -1.73 -0.73 10.08
C GLY A 291 -0.46 -1.51 10.44
N ARG A 292 -0.21 -1.62 11.74
CA ARG A 292 0.92 -2.39 12.30
C ARG A 292 0.51 -3.33 13.42
N SER A 293 -0.67 -3.16 14.00
CA SER A 293 -1.09 -3.82 15.24
C SER A 293 -1.64 -5.22 14.99
N LYS A 294 -2.43 -5.38 13.92
CA LYS A 294 -2.92 -6.66 13.39
C LYS A 294 -1.96 -7.34 12.39
N ALA A 295 -1.10 -6.56 11.73
CA ALA A 295 -0.41 -6.97 10.50
C ALA A 295 0.68 -8.07 10.66
N VAL A 296 0.91 -8.58 11.86
CA VAL A 296 1.99 -9.54 12.17
C VAL A 296 1.41 -10.78 12.84
N ALA A 297 1.21 -11.84 12.06
CA ALA A 297 0.81 -13.14 12.57
C ALA A 297 1.89 -13.76 13.49
N ALA A 298 1.47 -14.54 14.48
CA ALA A 298 2.38 -15.33 15.31
C ALA A 298 3.15 -16.33 14.44
N GLY A 299 4.48 -16.31 14.51
CA GLY A 299 5.36 -17.14 13.66
C GLY A 299 5.77 -16.50 12.32
N ALA A 300 5.39 -15.24 12.04
CA ALA A 300 5.82 -14.54 10.84
C ALA A 300 7.35 -14.42 10.73
N VAL A 301 7.88 -14.78 9.55
CA VAL A 301 9.31 -14.67 9.21
C VAL A 301 9.58 -13.32 8.56
N TRP A 302 10.64 -12.63 9.01
CA TRP A 302 11.03 -11.32 8.51
C TRP A 302 12.20 -11.41 7.53
N ILE A 303 12.04 -10.82 6.36
CA ILE A 303 13.09 -10.66 5.34
C ILE A 303 13.28 -9.17 5.00
N PRO A 304 14.50 -8.73 4.66
CA PRO A 304 14.75 -7.34 4.29
C PRO A 304 14.18 -7.03 2.90
N LEU A 305 13.34 -6.00 2.82
CA LEU A 305 12.93 -5.42 1.55
C LEU A 305 14.12 -4.70 0.88
N LEU A 306 14.36 -5.02 -0.38
CA LEU A 306 15.40 -4.42 -1.21
C LEU A 306 14.84 -3.21 -1.98
N ARG A 307 15.71 -2.28 -2.40
CA ARG A 307 15.33 -1.14 -3.26
C ARG A 307 16.09 -1.21 -4.59
N ASN A 308 15.35 -1.34 -5.69
CA ASN A 308 15.90 -1.21 -7.04
C ASN A 308 15.99 0.29 -7.41
N PRO A 309 17.16 0.81 -7.80
CA PRO A 309 17.31 2.23 -8.19
C PRO A 309 16.59 2.62 -9.49
N ARG A 310 16.32 1.68 -10.40
CA ARG A 310 15.55 1.91 -11.64
C ARG A 310 14.04 1.83 -11.44
N ALA A 311 13.60 1.06 -10.44
CA ALA A 311 12.19 0.76 -10.21
C ALA A 311 11.85 0.74 -8.71
N PRO A 312 11.99 1.88 -8.00
CA PRO A 312 11.90 1.92 -6.54
C PRO A 312 10.49 1.65 -5.98
N GLY A 313 9.44 1.74 -6.81
CA GLY A 313 8.06 1.50 -6.40
C GLY A 313 7.63 0.04 -6.24
N PHE A 314 8.50 -0.93 -6.55
CA PHE A 314 8.21 -2.36 -6.31
C PHE A 314 8.77 -2.84 -4.95
N TYR A 315 8.09 -3.80 -4.35
CA TYR A 315 8.59 -4.55 -3.18
C TYR A 315 9.54 -5.66 -3.63
N TYR A 316 10.84 -5.36 -3.67
CA TYR A 316 11.86 -6.37 -3.97
C TYR A 316 12.25 -7.19 -2.73
N VAL A 317 12.53 -8.46 -2.93
CA VAL A 317 13.05 -9.40 -1.93
C VAL A 317 14.24 -10.18 -2.47
N GLY A 318 15.08 -10.71 -1.58
CA GLY A 318 16.14 -11.66 -1.95
C GLY A 318 15.59 -13.08 -2.05
N LEU A 319 15.81 -13.74 -3.19
CA LEU A 319 15.47 -15.15 -3.41
C LEU A 319 16.75 -15.92 -3.75
N VAL A 320 17.15 -16.85 -2.88
CA VAL A 320 18.45 -17.56 -2.97
C VAL A 320 18.39 -18.90 -3.73
N GLY A 321 17.22 -19.26 -4.25
CA GLY A 321 16.98 -20.51 -4.95
C GLY A 321 15.53 -20.98 -4.84
N VAL A 322 15.24 -22.12 -5.44
CA VAL A 322 13.94 -22.81 -5.38
C VAL A 322 14.13 -24.30 -5.06
N GLY A 323 13.09 -24.96 -4.58
CA GLY A 323 13.13 -26.35 -4.14
C GLY A 323 11.79 -27.07 -4.26
N ILE A 324 11.80 -28.39 -4.18
CA ILE A 324 10.63 -29.27 -4.27
C ILE A 324 10.76 -30.36 -3.20
N GLY A 325 9.68 -30.69 -2.48
CA GLY A 325 9.69 -31.68 -1.39
C GLY A 325 10.52 -31.30 -0.16
N GLY A 326 11.27 -30.20 -0.19
CA GLY A 326 12.27 -29.80 0.80
C GLY A 326 13.70 -29.80 0.26
N GLU A 327 13.94 -30.50 -0.85
CA GLU A 327 15.22 -30.51 -1.57
C GLU A 327 15.40 -29.26 -2.43
N ARG A 328 16.63 -28.71 -2.49
CA ARG A 328 16.95 -27.54 -3.32
C ARG A 328 17.32 -27.97 -4.73
N LEU A 329 16.81 -27.24 -5.72
CA LEU A 329 17.20 -27.44 -7.12
C LEU A 329 18.54 -26.75 -7.37
N GLU A 330 19.66 -27.43 -7.10
CA GLU A 330 21.02 -26.87 -7.19
C GLU A 330 21.40 -26.33 -8.59
N ILE A 331 20.68 -26.72 -9.64
CA ILE A 331 20.80 -26.13 -10.98
C ILE A 331 20.30 -24.66 -11.03
N VAL A 332 19.42 -24.26 -10.12
CA VAL A 332 18.87 -22.90 -10.01
C VAL A 332 19.68 -22.08 -8.99
N ARG A 333 20.68 -21.38 -9.50
CA ARG A 333 21.60 -20.54 -8.72
C ARG A 333 20.94 -19.23 -8.28
N GLU A 334 21.48 -18.62 -7.22
CA GLU A 334 21.01 -17.33 -6.69
C GLU A 334 21.17 -16.19 -7.70
N GLU A 335 22.22 -16.25 -8.53
CA GLU A 335 22.50 -15.27 -9.59
C GLU A 335 21.33 -15.06 -10.58
N GLU A 336 20.47 -16.07 -10.80
CA GLU A 336 19.29 -15.98 -11.67
C GLU A 336 18.23 -15.01 -11.11
N PHE A 337 18.24 -14.76 -9.80
CA PHE A 337 17.28 -13.91 -9.08
C PHE A 337 17.90 -12.62 -8.52
N GLN A 338 19.22 -12.45 -8.61
CA GLN A 338 19.94 -11.40 -7.91
C GLN A 338 19.59 -10.00 -8.44
N LEU A 339 19.31 -9.06 -7.52
CA LEU A 339 19.16 -7.63 -7.84
C LEU A 339 20.55 -6.98 -7.91
N THR A 340 20.99 -6.58 -9.11
CA THR A 340 22.28 -5.92 -9.29
C THR A 340 22.26 -4.49 -8.77
N SER A 341 23.43 -3.94 -8.43
CA SER A 341 23.61 -2.52 -8.05
C SER A 341 23.11 -1.53 -9.10
N GLU A 342 23.11 -1.92 -10.38
CA GLU A 342 22.55 -1.12 -11.46
C GLU A 342 21.01 -1.13 -11.51
N GLY A 343 20.33 -2.02 -10.78
CA GLY A 343 18.88 -2.21 -10.84
C GLY A 343 18.38 -3.18 -11.93
N ARG A 344 19.21 -4.17 -12.31
CA ARG A 344 18.81 -5.31 -13.16
C ARG A 344 18.50 -6.53 -12.28
N GLY A 345 17.59 -7.41 -12.72
CA GLY A 345 17.19 -8.61 -11.95
C GLY A 345 16.38 -8.27 -10.69
N GLY A 346 16.47 -9.15 -9.68
CA GLY A 346 15.68 -9.08 -8.46
C GLY A 346 14.34 -9.83 -8.53
N THR A 347 13.84 -10.27 -7.37
CA THR A 347 12.50 -10.85 -7.22
C THR A 347 11.54 -9.81 -6.63
N VAL A 348 10.33 -9.68 -7.18
CA VAL A 348 9.28 -8.76 -6.72
C VAL A 348 8.13 -9.52 -6.09
N VAL A 349 7.56 -8.99 -5.01
CA VAL A 349 6.29 -9.47 -4.42
C VAL A 349 5.14 -8.61 -4.95
N ASP A 350 4.25 -9.21 -5.73
CA ASP A 350 3.22 -8.53 -6.50
C ASP A 350 1.86 -9.26 -6.42
N THR A 351 0.84 -8.59 -5.88
CA THR A 351 -0.55 -9.09 -5.86
C THR A 351 -1.30 -8.86 -7.18
N GLY A 352 -0.85 -7.92 -8.02
CA GLY A 352 -1.38 -7.69 -9.37
C GLY A 352 -0.93 -8.73 -10.40
N THR A 353 0.05 -9.58 -10.06
CA THR A 353 0.52 -10.67 -10.92
C THR A 353 -0.05 -12.01 -10.45
N ALA A 354 -1.17 -12.43 -11.06
CA ALA A 354 -1.92 -13.63 -10.68
C ALA A 354 -1.16 -14.99 -10.75
N VAL A 355 0.00 -15.05 -11.42
CA VAL A 355 0.84 -16.27 -11.51
C VAL A 355 2.33 -15.96 -11.42
N THR A 356 3.05 -16.71 -10.59
CA THR A 356 4.51 -16.57 -10.41
C THR A 356 5.25 -16.65 -11.75
N ARG A 357 6.06 -15.62 -12.04
CA ARG A 357 6.95 -15.57 -13.21
C ARG A 357 8.38 -15.89 -12.77
N LEU A 358 9.10 -16.67 -13.56
CA LEU A 358 10.49 -17.08 -13.28
C LEU A 358 11.36 -16.87 -14.55
N PRO A 359 12.69 -16.68 -14.40
CA PRO A 359 13.65 -16.81 -15.50
C PRO A 359 13.52 -18.19 -16.19
N GLU A 360 13.76 -18.29 -17.50
CA GLU A 360 13.47 -19.52 -18.25
C GLU A 360 14.28 -20.74 -17.74
N ALA A 361 15.52 -20.55 -17.32
CA ALA A 361 16.35 -21.62 -16.72
C ALA A 361 15.79 -22.11 -15.37
N ALA A 362 15.49 -21.17 -14.47
CA ALA A 362 14.86 -21.46 -13.17
C ALA A 362 13.49 -22.14 -13.33
N TYR A 363 12.72 -21.70 -14.33
CA TYR A 363 11.44 -22.28 -14.67
C TYR A 363 11.57 -23.73 -15.19
N ALA A 364 12.44 -23.97 -16.17
CA ALA A 364 12.60 -25.29 -16.78
C ALA A 364 12.99 -26.34 -15.73
N ALA A 365 13.96 -26.01 -14.87
CA ALA A 365 14.37 -26.84 -13.75
C ALA A 365 13.23 -27.12 -12.76
N LEU A 366 12.47 -26.09 -12.36
CA LEU A 366 11.32 -26.27 -11.46
C LEU A 366 10.23 -27.15 -12.07
N ARG A 367 9.94 -26.98 -13.37
CA ARG A 367 9.00 -27.81 -14.13
C ARG A 367 9.46 -29.26 -14.21
N GLU A 368 10.72 -29.50 -14.56
CA GLU A 368 11.25 -30.86 -14.75
C GLU A 368 11.35 -31.63 -13.43
N GLY A 369 11.80 -30.97 -12.35
CA GLY A 369 11.72 -31.55 -11.01
C GLY A 369 10.28 -31.82 -10.57
N PHE A 370 9.34 -30.90 -10.83
CA PHE A 370 7.93 -31.11 -10.46
C PHE A 370 7.28 -32.24 -11.27
N VAL A 371 7.67 -32.42 -12.54
CA VAL A 371 7.20 -33.54 -13.37
C VAL A 371 7.76 -34.89 -12.91
N ALA A 372 8.99 -34.93 -12.39
CA ALA A 372 9.56 -36.14 -11.80
C ALA A 372 8.81 -36.54 -10.51
N GLU A 373 8.67 -35.62 -9.55
CA GLU A 373 7.96 -35.86 -8.28
C GLU A 373 6.48 -36.17 -8.49
N ALA A 374 5.82 -35.51 -9.45
CA ALA A 374 4.41 -35.76 -9.79
C ALA A 374 4.19 -36.99 -10.68
N GLY A 375 5.19 -37.87 -10.87
CA GLY A 375 5.15 -39.00 -11.81
C GLY A 375 4.00 -40.02 -11.58
N GLY A 376 3.36 -40.01 -10.40
CA GLY A 376 2.16 -40.80 -10.12
C GLY A 376 0.83 -40.18 -10.59
N LEU A 377 0.82 -38.94 -11.10
CA LEU A 377 -0.38 -38.22 -11.52
C LEU A 377 -0.56 -38.25 -13.05
N PRO A 378 -1.75 -38.57 -13.58
CA PRO A 378 -2.01 -38.51 -15.02
C PRO A 378 -1.82 -37.09 -15.59
N ARG A 379 -0.96 -36.95 -16.59
CA ARG A 379 -0.75 -35.66 -17.29
C ARG A 379 -2.00 -35.28 -18.10
N ALA A 380 -2.35 -34.00 -18.05
CA ALA A 380 -3.37 -33.39 -18.88
C ALA A 380 -2.72 -32.50 -19.98
N ALA A 381 -3.53 -32.08 -20.95
CA ALA A 381 -3.12 -31.06 -21.92
C ALA A 381 -2.86 -29.71 -21.21
N GLY A 382 -1.96 -28.90 -21.78
CA GLY A 382 -1.75 -27.53 -21.33
C GLY A 382 -2.98 -26.65 -21.54
N VAL A 383 -3.19 -25.66 -20.67
CA VAL A 383 -4.37 -24.77 -20.69
C VAL A 383 -3.91 -23.33 -20.71
N SER A 384 -4.36 -22.57 -21.70
CA SER A 384 -3.97 -21.16 -21.90
C SER A 384 -2.44 -20.99 -21.91
N ILE A 385 -1.86 -20.46 -20.83
CA ILE A 385 -0.43 -20.20 -20.68
C ILE A 385 0.33 -21.34 -19.96
N PHE A 386 -0.36 -22.29 -19.34
CA PHE A 386 0.27 -23.34 -18.52
C PHE A 386 0.67 -24.57 -19.35
N ASP A 387 1.93 -25.01 -19.26
CA ASP A 387 2.43 -26.20 -19.97
C ASP A 387 2.33 -27.50 -19.14
N THR A 388 2.04 -27.37 -17.84
CA THR A 388 2.17 -28.42 -16.84
C THR A 388 0.91 -28.53 -16.00
N CYS A 389 0.07 -29.47 -16.45
CA CYS A 389 -1.27 -29.76 -15.95
C CYS A 389 -1.46 -31.26 -15.72
N TYR A 390 -2.33 -31.59 -14.76
CA TYR A 390 -2.65 -32.95 -14.36
C TYR A 390 -4.17 -33.15 -14.27
N ALA A 391 -4.64 -34.35 -14.57
CA ALA A 391 -6.02 -34.76 -14.42
C ALA A 391 -6.21 -35.38 -13.03
N LEU A 392 -6.88 -34.65 -12.13
CA LEU A 392 -7.17 -35.12 -10.78
C LEU A 392 -8.51 -35.88 -10.81
N GLY A 393 -8.47 -37.19 -10.53
CA GLY A 393 -9.63 -38.05 -10.62
C GLY A 393 -10.70 -37.70 -9.58
N GLY A 394 -11.92 -37.39 -10.04
CA GLY A 394 -13.08 -37.19 -9.15
C GLY A 394 -14.24 -36.45 -9.82
N THR A 395 -13.99 -35.29 -10.43
CA THR A 395 -15.05 -34.35 -10.87
C THR A 395 -14.85 -33.73 -12.26
N GLY A 396 -13.80 -34.12 -13.00
CA GLY A 396 -13.42 -33.47 -14.26
C GLY A 396 -12.67 -32.14 -14.07
N ALA A 397 -12.26 -31.83 -12.84
CA ALA A 397 -11.37 -30.70 -12.55
C ALA A 397 -9.93 -31.01 -13.00
N PHE A 398 -9.35 -30.09 -13.76
CA PHE A 398 -7.93 -30.08 -14.11
C PHE A 398 -7.18 -29.14 -13.18
N GLU A 399 -5.93 -29.47 -12.85
CA GLU A 399 -5.05 -28.54 -12.13
C GLU A 399 -3.76 -28.30 -12.92
N CYS A 400 -3.46 -27.04 -13.17
CA CYS A 400 -2.27 -26.55 -13.83
C CYS A 400 -1.46 -25.71 -12.84
N ARG A 401 -0.17 -26.02 -12.65
CA ARG A 401 0.65 -25.38 -11.60
C ARG A 401 1.86 -24.58 -12.10
N LEU A 402 2.27 -24.73 -13.36
CA LEU A 402 3.54 -24.18 -13.86
C LEU A 402 3.43 -23.62 -15.29
N TRP A 403 4.15 -22.52 -15.55
CA TRP A 403 3.99 -21.61 -16.70
C TRP A 403 5.29 -21.34 -17.46
N ARG A 404 5.31 -21.48 -18.80
CA ARG A 404 6.49 -21.15 -19.63
C ARG A 404 6.45 -19.72 -20.17
N SER A 405 7.56 -19.00 -20.00
CA SER A 405 7.80 -17.73 -20.70
C SER A 405 8.08 -17.92 -22.18
N THR A 406 7.26 -17.33 -23.04
CA THR A 406 7.55 -17.15 -24.48
C THR A 406 7.82 -15.67 -24.75
N SER A 407 9.04 -15.22 -24.48
CA SER A 407 9.48 -13.88 -24.88
C SER A 407 9.59 -13.79 -26.41
N PRO A 408 9.00 -12.78 -27.06
CA PRO A 408 9.25 -12.55 -28.49
C PRO A 408 10.72 -12.20 -28.71
N ALA A 409 11.43 -13.02 -29.47
CA ALA A 409 12.85 -12.81 -29.74
C ALA A 409 13.10 -11.52 -30.54
N GLY A 410 13.59 -10.49 -29.85
CA GLY A 410 14.30 -9.35 -30.41
C GLY A 410 13.48 -8.34 -31.21
N ARG A 411 13.26 -7.16 -30.61
CA ARG A 411 13.48 -5.88 -31.30
C ARG A 411 14.36 -5.00 -30.41
N SER A 412 15.33 -4.36 -31.06
CA SER A 412 16.36 -3.48 -30.49
C SER A 412 15.81 -2.12 -30.08
#